data_AF-A0A0F4YJ07-F1
#
_entry.id   AF-A0A0F4YJ07-F1
#
_cell.length_a   1.000
_cell.length_b   1.000
_cell.length_c   1.000
_cell.angle_alpha   90.00
_cell.angle_beta   90.00
_cell.angle_gamma   90.00
#
_symmetry.space_group_name_H-M   'P 1'
#
loop_
_entity.id
_entity.type
_entity.pdbx_description
1 polymer ?
#
loop_
_entity_poly.entity_id
_entity_poly.type
_entity_poly.pdbx_seq_one_letter_code
_entity_poly.pdbx_strand_id
1 'polypeptide(L)'
;MEGFRFWKQGYWKSFLKGLPYHISALYVVDLNRFRELAAGDRLRGQYQTLSSDPASLSNLDQDLPNHMQHVIPIKSLPQDWLWCETWCSDEALATARTIDLCNNPLTKEPKLDRARRQVPEWTAYDDEIAALAKRVASEQKSSQADESQLDRDEEEEEETAAATTASTGWERKDEL
;
A
#
# COMPACT_ATOMS: atom_id res chain seq x y z
N MET A 1 3.47 -5.09 -29.08
CA MET A 1 2.59 -4.46 -28.07
C MET A 1 1.69 -3.37 -28.62
N GLU A 2 1.97 -2.77 -29.79
CA GLU A 2 1.19 -1.64 -30.32
C GLU A 2 -0.33 -1.91 -30.44
N GLY A 3 -0.74 -3.15 -30.77
CA GLY A 3 -2.16 -3.53 -30.86
C GLY A 3 -2.94 -3.46 -29.54
N PHE A 4 -2.26 -3.45 -28.39
CA PHE A 4 -2.89 -3.30 -27.06
C PHE A 4 -2.98 -1.83 -26.60
N ARG A 5 -2.40 -0.87 -27.36
CA ARG A 5 -2.45 0.56 -27.04
C ARG A 5 -3.78 1.17 -27.46
N PHE A 6 -4.83 0.81 -26.73
CA PHE A 6 -6.21 1.25 -27.04
C PHE A 6 -6.35 2.78 -27.11
N TRP A 7 -5.54 3.53 -26.35
CA TRP A 7 -5.57 5.00 -26.35
C TRP A 7 -5.09 5.65 -27.66
N LYS A 8 -4.43 4.89 -28.55
CA LYS A 8 -4.01 5.36 -29.87
C LYS A 8 -5.05 5.15 -30.97
N GLN A 9 -6.23 4.65 -30.62
CA GLN A 9 -7.35 4.40 -31.54
C GLN A 9 -8.70 4.83 -30.94
N GLY A 10 -9.74 4.82 -31.78
CA GLY A 10 -11.13 5.04 -31.35
C GLY A 10 -11.37 6.35 -30.58
N TYR A 11 -12.13 6.23 -29.49
CA TYR A 11 -12.57 7.33 -28.64
C TYR A 11 -11.39 8.15 -28.10
N TRP A 12 -10.45 7.50 -27.39
CA TRP A 12 -9.35 8.19 -26.72
C TRP A 12 -8.46 8.97 -27.69
N LYS A 13 -8.11 8.41 -28.85
CA LYS A 13 -7.35 9.13 -29.88
C LYS A 13 -8.04 10.43 -30.30
N SER A 14 -9.36 10.33 -30.54
CA SER A 14 -10.18 11.44 -31.02
C SER A 14 -10.38 12.50 -29.93
N PHE A 15 -10.57 12.06 -28.69
CA PHE A 15 -10.81 12.92 -27.54
C PHE A 15 -9.55 13.67 -27.08
N LEU A 16 -8.40 12.98 -27.04
CA LEU A 16 -7.15 13.55 -26.55
C LEU A 16 -6.53 14.59 -27.49
N LYS A 17 -6.82 14.54 -28.80
CA LYS A 17 -6.38 15.53 -29.80
C LYS A 17 -4.86 15.82 -29.75
N GLY A 18 -4.06 14.78 -29.57
CA GLY A 18 -2.59 14.88 -29.48
C GLY A 18 -2.03 14.99 -28.07
N LEU A 19 -2.89 15.13 -27.04
CA LEU A 19 -2.46 14.98 -25.66
C LEU A 19 -2.11 13.51 -25.35
N PRO A 20 -1.11 13.28 -24.48
CA PRO A 20 -0.74 11.93 -24.07
C PRO A 20 -1.82 11.28 -23.19
N TYR A 21 -1.79 9.95 -23.15
CA TYR A 21 -2.56 9.15 -22.20
C TYR A 21 -1.63 8.79 -21.04
N HIS A 22 -1.85 9.41 -19.87
CA HIS A 22 -1.01 9.26 -18.67
C HIS A 22 -1.38 8.02 -17.87
N ILE A 23 -0.43 7.50 -17.10
CA ILE A 23 -0.58 6.31 -16.25
C ILE A 23 -0.76 6.74 -14.78
N SER A 24 -1.71 6.14 -14.07
CA SER A 24 -2.05 6.50 -12.67
C SER A 24 -1.14 5.88 -11.60
N ALA A 25 -0.20 5.00 -11.98
CA ALA A 25 0.69 4.30 -11.05
C ALA A 25 1.65 5.24 -10.29
N LEU A 26 2.05 6.36 -10.90
CA LEU A 26 2.92 7.37 -10.29
C LEU A 26 2.52 8.78 -10.76
N TYR A 27 2.27 9.68 -9.82
CA TYR A 27 1.98 11.08 -10.10
C TYR A 27 2.33 11.99 -8.92
N VAL A 28 2.43 13.29 -9.20
CA VAL A 28 2.65 14.33 -8.18
C VAL A 28 1.46 15.27 -8.17
N VAL A 29 1.00 15.65 -6.98
CA VAL A 29 -0.06 16.64 -6.80
C VAL A 29 0.51 17.85 -6.07
N ASP A 30 0.56 19.00 -6.75
CA ASP A 30 0.71 20.29 -6.07
C ASP A 30 -0.62 20.62 -5.37
N LEU A 31 -0.70 20.32 -4.08
CA LEU A 31 -1.92 20.48 -3.29
C LEU A 31 -2.37 21.95 -3.15
N ASN A 32 -1.44 22.90 -3.22
CA ASN A 32 -1.79 24.32 -3.13
C ASN A 32 -2.45 24.76 -4.44
N ARG A 33 -1.82 24.45 -5.57
CA ARG A 33 -2.39 24.74 -6.90
C ARG A 33 -3.67 23.97 -7.17
N PHE A 34 -3.75 22.71 -6.74
CA PHE A 34 -4.93 21.86 -6.90
C PHE A 34 -6.15 22.46 -6.19
N ARG A 35 -5.95 23.00 -4.97
CA ARG A 35 -7.00 23.69 -4.21
C ARG A 35 -7.37 25.03 -4.82
N GLU A 36 -6.39 25.83 -5.24
CA GLU A 36 -6.62 27.12 -5.90
C GLU A 36 -7.49 26.98 -7.16
N LEU A 37 -7.32 25.89 -7.92
CA LEU A 37 -8.10 25.60 -9.13
C LEU A 37 -9.47 24.97 -8.86
N ALA A 38 -9.79 24.63 -7.60
CA ALA A 38 -10.93 23.79 -7.23
C ALA A 38 -10.98 22.48 -8.06
N ALA A 39 -9.82 21.90 -8.37
CA ALA A 39 -9.69 20.76 -9.27
C ALA A 39 -10.46 19.52 -8.74
N GLY A 40 -10.45 19.32 -7.42
CA GLY A 40 -11.17 18.22 -6.78
C GLY A 40 -12.69 18.28 -6.96
N ASP A 41 -13.30 19.47 -6.89
CA ASP A 41 -14.75 19.63 -7.12
C ASP A 41 -15.11 19.35 -8.58
N ARG A 42 -14.28 19.80 -9.52
CA ARG A 42 -14.47 19.51 -10.96
C ARG A 42 -14.36 18.01 -11.25
N LEU A 43 -13.37 17.34 -10.66
CA LEU A 43 -13.21 15.88 -10.80
C LEU A 43 -14.43 15.13 -10.25
N ARG A 44 -14.91 15.47 -9.05
CA ARG A 44 -16.11 14.87 -8.46
C ARG A 44 -17.38 15.12 -9.29
N GLY A 45 -17.57 16.35 -9.78
CA GLY A 45 -18.71 16.68 -10.63
C GLY A 45 -18.71 15.93 -11.96
N GLN A 46 -17.53 15.81 -12.60
CA GLN A 46 -17.40 15.02 -13.82
C GLN A 46 -17.62 13.53 -13.54
N TYR A 47 -17.03 13.00 -12.48
CA TYR A 47 -17.26 11.62 -12.05
C TYR A 47 -18.75 11.32 -11.89
N GLN A 48 -19.49 12.16 -11.16
CA GLN A 48 -20.93 11.98 -10.92
C GLN A 48 -21.75 11.92 -12.22
N THR A 49 -21.31 12.66 -13.25
CA THR A 49 -21.96 12.66 -14.56
C THR A 49 -21.68 11.36 -15.30
N LEU A 50 -20.40 10.95 -15.35
CA LEU A 50 -19.94 9.76 -16.08
C LEU A 50 -20.38 8.46 -15.41
N SER A 51 -20.40 8.42 -14.07
CA SER A 51 -20.68 7.21 -13.28
C SER A 51 -22.11 6.68 -13.43
N SER A 52 -22.99 7.44 -14.09
CA SER A 52 -24.33 6.99 -14.46
C SER A 52 -24.31 5.84 -15.48
N ASP A 53 -23.29 5.78 -16.34
CA ASP A 53 -23.02 4.66 -17.24
C ASP A 53 -21.89 3.78 -16.67
N PRO A 54 -22.18 2.53 -16.27
CA PRO A 54 -21.16 1.60 -15.75
C PRO A 54 -20.02 1.29 -16.72
N ALA A 55 -20.21 1.48 -18.04
CA ALA A 55 -19.19 1.21 -19.05
C ALA A 55 -18.25 2.41 -19.33
N SER A 56 -18.51 3.58 -18.72
CA SER A 56 -17.83 4.83 -19.07
C SER A 56 -16.38 4.93 -18.56
N LEU A 57 -16.11 4.43 -17.35
CA LEU A 57 -14.84 4.57 -16.64
C LEU A 57 -14.29 3.19 -16.31
N SER A 58 -13.56 2.61 -17.27
CA SER A 58 -12.99 1.27 -17.12
C SER A 58 -11.95 1.23 -16.00
N ASN A 59 -11.11 2.26 -15.90
CA ASN A 59 -10.15 2.46 -14.82
C ASN A 59 -10.29 3.90 -14.30
N LEU A 60 -11.17 4.11 -13.32
CA LEU A 60 -11.52 5.44 -12.79
C LEU A 60 -10.30 6.33 -12.49
N ASP A 61 -9.30 5.78 -11.82
CA ASP A 61 -8.09 6.46 -11.38
C ASP A 61 -7.23 6.98 -12.53
N GLN A 62 -7.27 6.32 -13.69
CA GLN A 62 -6.52 6.71 -14.88
C GLN A 62 -7.39 7.48 -15.87
N ASP A 63 -8.60 7.01 -16.13
CA ASP A 63 -9.49 7.56 -17.14
C ASP A 63 -10.01 8.94 -16.75
N LEU A 64 -10.35 9.18 -15.47
CA LEU A 64 -10.88 10.48 -15.05
C LEU A 64 -9.85 11.62 -15.21
N PRO A 65 -8.59 11.50 -14.75
CA PRO A 65 -7.57 12.50 -15.06
C PRO A 65 -7.35 12.69 -16.56
N ASN A 66 -7.25 11.59 -17.33
CA ASN A 66 -7.05 11.66 -18.78
C ASN A 66 -8.23 12.31 -19.51
N HIS A 67 -9.46 12.14 -19.04
CA HIS A 67 -10.64 12.81 -19.58
C HIS A 67 -10.63 14.30 -19.23
N MET A 68 -10.18 14.65 -18.02
CA MET A 68 -10.22 16.00 -17.48
C MET A 68 -9.04 16.88 -17.88
N GLN A 69 -8.03 16.34 -18.57
CA GLN A 69 -6.78 17.08 -18.85
C GLN A 69 -6.93 18.33 -19.71
N HIS A 70 -8.03 18.45 -20.47
CA HIS A 70 -8.39 19.69 -21.20
C HIS A 70 -8.84 20.82 -20.27
N VAL A 71 -9.33 20.49 -19.07
CA VAL A 71 -9.88 21.44 -18.08
C VAL A 71 -8.95 21.59 -16.88
N ILE A 72 -8.25 20.52 -16.50
CA ILE A 72 -7.31 20.45 -15.37
C ILE A 72 -5.95 20.04 -15.97
N PRO A 73 -5.02 20.99 -16.18
CA PRO A 73 -3.77 20.69 -16.87
C PRO A 73 -2.95 19.61 -16.18
N ILE A 74 -2.43 18.66 -16.97
CA ILE A 74 -1.48 17.64 -16.53
C ILE A 74 -0.09 18.00 -17.06
N LYS A 75 0.89 18.09 -16.16
CA LYS A 75 2.30 18.18 -16.53
C LYS A 75 2.87 16.76 -16.68
N SER A 76 3.36 16.42 -17.86
CA SER A 76 4.00 15.12 -18.09
C SER A 76 5.35 15.05 -17.38
N LEU A 77 5.56 13.99 -16.60
CA LEU A 77 6.88 13.65 -16.08
C LEU A 77 7.75 13.06 -17.19
N PRO A 78 9.09 13.18 -17.09
CA PRO A 78 10.00 12.48 -17.98
C PRO A 78 9.80 10.95 -17.94
N GLN A 79 10.06 10.26 -19.05
CA GLN A 79 9.75 8.83 -19.22
C GLN A 79 10.57 7.91 -18.28
N ASP A 80 11.74 8.34 -17.83
CA ASP A 80 12.60 7.60 -16.90
C ASP A 80 11.97 7.45 -15.50
N TRP A 81 10.93 8.22 -15.17
CA TRP A 81 10.24 8.10 -13.88
C TRP A 81 9.41 6.83 -13.73
N LEU A 82 8.95 6.22 -14.82
CA LEU A 82 8.10 5.03 -14.76
C LEU A 82 8.48 4.05 -15.86
N TRP A 83 9.00 2.91 -15.45
CA TRP A 83 9.30 1.78 -16.32
C TRP A 83 8.34 0.62 -16.07
N CYS A 84 7.99 -0.10 -17.13
CA CYS A 84 7.33 -1.40 -16.99
C CYS A 84 7.68 -2.31 -18.17
N GLU A 85 7.96 -3.58 -17.88
CA GLU A 85 8.47 -4.58 -18.84
C GLU A 85 7.59 -4.73 -20.09
N THR A 86 6.28 -4.56 -19.91
CA THR A 86 5.30 -4.80 -20.98
C THR A 86 5.33 -3.70 -22.04
N TRP A 87 5.75 -2.48 -21.70
CA TRP A 87 5.58 -1.30 -22.57
C TRP A 87 6.85 -0.51 -22.82
N CYS A 88 7.86 -0.69 -21.99
CA CYS A 88 9.19 -0.09 -22.10
C CYS A 88 10.18 -1.15 -22.62
N SER A 89 11.30 -0.70 -23.21
CA SER A 89 12.37 -1.63 -23.59
C SER A 89 13.26 -1.97 -22.40
N ASP A 90 13.99 -3.08 -22.48
CA ASP A 90 14.91 -3.51 -21.43
C ASP A 90 16.05 -2.51 -21.24
N GLU A 91 16.49 -1.84 -22.31
CA GLU A 91 17.54 -0.81 -22.22
C GLU A 91 17.09 0.40 -21.38
N ALA A 92 15.79 0.73 -21.40
CA ALA A 92 15.24 1.83 -20.62
C ALA A 92 15.27 1.55 -19.11
N LEU A 93 15.35 0.27 -18.70
CA LEU A 93 15.44 -0.13 -17.30
C LEU A 93 16.70 0.44 -16.62
N ALA A 94 17.80 0.58 -17.36
CA ALA A 94 19.07 1.09 -16.85
C ALA A 94 18.98 2.54 -16.33
N THR A 95 18.01 3.32 -16.84
CA THR A 95 17.75 4.71 -16.41
C THR A 95 16.48 4.85 -15.58
N ALA A 96 15.77 3.76 -15.31
CA ALA A 96 14.48 3.80 -14.63
C ALA A 96 14.64 4.26 -13.18
N ARG A 97 13.77 5.18 -12.74
CA ARG A 97 13.69 5.65 -11.35
C ARG A 97 12.70 4.85 -10.52
N THR A 98 11.62 4.40 -11.15
CA THR A 98 10.62 3.51 -10.53
C THR A 98 10.14 2.47 -11.54
N ILE A 99 9.71 1.32 -11.02
CA ILE A 99 9.26 0.18 -11.81
C ILE A 99 7.82 -0.16 -11.37
N ASP A 100 6.88 -0.13 -12.31
CA ASP A 100 5.55 -0.71 -12.11
C ASP A 100 5.52 -2.14 -12.64
N LEU A 101 5.11 -3.08 -11.77
CA LEU A 101 4.90 -4.48 -12.13
C LEU A 101 3.55 -4.66 -12.84
N CYS A 102 3.39 -3.96 -13.97
CA CYS A 102 2.15 -3.90 -14.72
C CYS A 102 1.69 -5.29 -15.21
N ASN A 103 0.42 -5.41 -15.55
CA ASN A 103 -0.10 -6.65 -16.12
C ASN A 103 0.36 -6.83 -17.57
N ASN A 104 0.75 -8.05 -17.91
CA ASN A 104 1.07 -8.41 -19.28
C ASN A 104 -0.19 -8.98 -19.96
N PRO A 105 -0.68 -8.41 -21.08
CA PRO A 105 -1.86 -8.90 -21.77
C PRO A 105 -1.66 -10.24 -22.49
N LEU A 106 -0.41 -10.67 -22.69
CA LEU A 106 -0.06 -11.93 -23.37
C LEU A 106 0.19 -13.09 -22.41
N THR A 107 0.52 -12.80 -21.15
CA THR A 107 0.94 -13.82 -20.17
C THR A 107 0.23 -13.62 -18.83
N LYS A 108 -0.08 -14.71 -18.14
CA LYS A 108 -0.68 -14.68 -16.79
C LYS A 108 0.32 -14.92 -15.66
N GLU A 109 1.58 -14.54 -15.87
CA GLU A 109 2.63 -14.67 -14.83
C GLU A 109 2.20 -13.94 -13.55
N PRO A 110 2.20 -14.59 -12.37
CA PRO A 110 1.86 -13.96 -11.10
C PRO A 110 2.79 -12.79 -10.75
N LYS A 111 2.27 -11.80 -10.01
CA LYS A 111 3.05 -10.62 -9.57
C LYS A 111 4.30 -10.99 -8.76
N LEU A 112 4.22 -12.03 -7.92
CA LEU A 112 5.34 -12.46 -7.08
C LEU A 112 6.52 -12.98 -7.91
N ASP A 113 6.25 -13.73 -8.98
CA ASP A 113 7.30 -14.27 -9.84
C ASP A 113 7.96 -13.15 -10.65
N ARG A 114 7.15 -12.21 -11.16
CA ARG A 114 7.65 -10.99 -11.82
C ARG A 114 8.54 -10.16 -10.91
N ALA A 115 8.13 -9.97 -9.65
CA ALA A 115 8.90 -9.16 -8.70
C ALA A 115 10.30 -9.73 -8.50
N ARG A 116 10.41 -11.04 -8.23
CA ARG A 116 11.70 -11.73 -8.05
C ARG A 116 12.57 -11.73 -9.30
N ARG A 117 11.95 -11.84 -10.49
CA ARG A 117 12.66 -11.91 -11.78
C ARG A 117 13.14 -10.53 -12.27
N GLN A 118 12.29 -9.51 -12.16
CA GLN A 118 12.56 -8.17 -12.70
C GLN A 118 13.40 -7.31 -11.76
N VAL A 119 13.24 -7.47 -10.45
CA VAL A 119 13.87 -6.61 -9.44
C VAL A 119 14.73 -7.48 -8.50
N PRO A 120 16.06 -7.59 -8.74
CA PRO A 120 16.91 -8.53 -8.01
C PRO A 120 17.01 -8.24 -6.51
N GLU A 121 16.84 -6.98 -6.12
CA GLU A 121 16.81 -6.52 -4.72
C GLU A 121 15.47 -6.77 -4.01
N TRP A 122 14.42 -7.23 -4.72
CA TRP A 122 13.10 -7.43 -4.13
C TRP A 122 13.11 -8.45 -2.98
N THR A 123 13.84 -9.57 -3.16
CA THR A 123 13.92 -10.61 -2.12
C THR A 123 14.65 -10.13 -0.87
N ALA A 124 15.64 -9.23 -1.03
CA ALA A 124 16.36 -8.68 0.12
C ALA A 124 15.42 -7.85 1.02
N TYR A 125 14.55 -7.03 0.42
CA TYR A 125 13.55 -6.28 1.18
C TYR A 125 12.47 -7.20 1.78
N ASP A 126 12.01 -8.22 1.05
CA ASP A 126 11.05 -9.20 1.57
C ASP A 126 11.61 -9.96 2.80
N ASP A 127 12.88 -10.37 2.72
CA ASP A 127 13.59 -11.04 3.81
C ASP A 127 13.78 -10.13 5.04
N GLU A 128 14.08 -8.84 4.82
CA GLU A 128 14.21 -7.85 5.91
C GLU A 128 12.89 -7.68 6.68
N ILE A 129 11.77 -7.55 5.96
CA ILE A 129 10.45 -7.44 6.56
C ILE A 129 10.04 -8.75 7.26
N ALA A 130 10.37 -9.91 6.68
CA ALA A 130 10.11 -11.20 7.30
C ALA A 130 10.91 -11.40 8.60
N ALA A 131 12.16 -10.95 8.65
CA ALA A 131 12.99 -10.97 9.85
C ALA A 131 12.44 -10.03 10.93
N LEU A 132 12.03 -8.81 10.55
CA LEU A 132 11.38 -7.86 11.44
C LEU A 132 10.11 -8.45 12.05
N ALA A 133 9.24 -9.06 11.24
CA ALA A 133 7.99 -9.67 11.70
C ALA A 133 8.25 -10.78 12.73
N LYS A 134 9.27 -11.62 12.52
CA LYS A 134 9.68 -12.66 13.47
C LYS A 134 10.15 -12.05 14.80
N ARG A 135 10.96 -10.99 14.75
CA ARG A 135 11.48 -10.29 15.94
C ARG A 135 10.34 -9.71 16.79
N VAL A 136 9.41 -8.99 16.16
CA VAL A 136 8.25 -8.41 16.85
C VAL A 136 7.38 -9.51 17.49
N ALA A 137 7.17 -10.61 16.77
CA ALA A 137 6.38 -11.74 17.28
C ALA A 137 7.07 -12.45 18.46
N SER A 138 8.41 -12.53 18.50
CA SER A 138 9.13 -13.08 19.65
C SER A 138 9.08 -12.15 20.86
N GLU A 139 9.24 -10.84 20.66
CA GLU A 139 9.19 -9.83 21.74
C GLU A 139 7.81 -9.80 22.40
N GLN A 140 6.73 -9.88 21.61
CA GLN A 140 5.37 -9.97 22.15
C GLN A 140 5.13 -11.22 22.99
N LYS A 141 5.72 -12.35 22.60
CA LYS A 141 5.62 -13.61 23.37
C LYS A 141 6.41 -13.55 24.67
N SER A 142 7.60 -12.94 24.67
CA SER A 142 8.37 -12.75 25.90
C SER A 142 7.66 -11.79 26.85
N SER A 143 7.10 -10.68 26.37
CA SER A 143 6.33 -9.76 27.22
C SER A 143 5.09 -10.41 27.82
N GLN A 144 4.35 -11.21 27.05
CA GLN A 144 3.20 -11.96 27.57
C GLN A 144 3.62 -13.05 28.57
N ALA A 145 4.76 -13.69 28.35
CA ALA A 145 5.29 -14.67 29.28
C ALA A 145 5.71 -14.01 30.60
N ASP A 146 6.41 -12.87 30.54
CA ASP A 146 6.83 -12.09 31.72
C ASP A 146 5.61 -11.57 32.49
N GLU A 147 4.59 -11.01 31.83
CA GLU A 147 3.33 -10.61 32.49
C GLU A 147 2.64 -11.81 33.15
N SER A 148 2.56 -12.96 32.47
CA SER A 148 1.94 -14.17 33.03
C SER A 148 2.74 -14.86 34.14
N GLN A 149 4.03 -14.53 34.27
CA GLN A 149 4.87 -14.97 35.39
C GLN A 149 4.72 -14.01 36.56
N LEU A 150 4.72 -12.69 36.32
CA LEU A 150 4.46 -11.69 37.35
C LEU A 150 3.09 -11.92 38.02
N ASP A 151 2.03 -12.15 37.25
CA ASP A 151 0.69 -12.45 37.81
C ASP A 151 0.70 -13.73 38.68
N ARG A 152 1.49 -14.74 38.29
CA ARG A 152 1.59 -16.00 39.04
C ARG A 152 2.41 -15.87 40.31
N ASP A 153 3.50 -15.11 40.24
CA ASP A 153 4.37 -14.86 41.39
C ASP A 153 3.63 -14.00 42.43
N GLU A 154 2.79 -13.04 42.00
CA GLU A 154 1.90 -12.27 42.88
C GLU A 154 0.82 -13.16 43.55
N GLU A 155 0.20 -14.09 42.82
CA GLU A 155 -0.76 -15.05 43.39
C GLU A 155 -0.11 -15.99 44.44
N GLU A 156 1.10 -16.49 44.18
CA GLU A 156 1.84 -17.33 45.13
C GLU A 156 2.28 -16.55 46.40
N GLU A 157 2.68 -15.28 46.26
CA GLU A 157 2.99 -14.43 47.41
C GLU A 157 1.75 -14.14 48.27
N GLU A 158 0.57 -13.90 47.67
CA GLU A 158 -0.68 -13.74 48.43
C GLU A 158 -1.10 -15.02 49.17
N GLU A 159 -1.01 -16.19 48.53
CA GLU A 159 -1.35 -17.47 49.18
C GLU A 159 -0.40 -17.79 50.35
N THR A 160 0.91 -17.57 50.17
CA THR A 160 1.90 -17.81 51.22
C THR A 160 1.74 -16.83 52.39
N ALA A 161 1.43 -15.56 52.13
CA ALA A 161 1.10 -14.58 53.16
C ALA A 161 -0.17 -14.95 53.94
N ALA A 162 -1.22 -15.43 53.26
CA ALA A 162 -2.46 -15.90 53.87
C ALA A 162 -2.26 -17.17 54.73
N ALA A 163 -1.45 -18.11 54.26
CA ALA A 163 -1.11 -19.32 55.01
C ALA A 163 -0.27 -19.00 56.27
N THR A 164 0.65 -18.05 56.17
CA THR A 164 1.48 -17.62 57.30
C THR A 164 0.66 -16.92 58.37
N THR A 165 -0.26 -16.03 57.98
CA THR A 165 -1.18 -15.36 58.91
C THR A 165 -2.13 -16.33 59.61
N ALA A 166 -2.63 -17.35 58.90
CA ALA A 166 -3.42 -18.44 59.50
C ALA A 166 -2.61 -19.30 60.48
N SER A 167 -1.33 -19.56 60.20
CA SER A 167 -0.43 -20.34 61.07
C SER A 167 -0.04 -19.59 62.36
N THR A 168 0.04 -18.26 62.34
CA THR A 168 0.33 -17.44 63.55
C THR A 168 -0.92 -17.12 64.38
N GLY A 169 -2.11 -17.54 63.93
CA GLY A 169 -3.39 -17.23 64.54
C GLY A 169 -3.85 -18.22 65.61
N TRP A 170 -3.03 -18.61 66.59
CA TRP A 170 -3.51 -19.17 67.87
C TRP A 170 -2.44 -19.04 68.97
N GLU A 171 -2.50 -17.93 69.69
CA GLU A 171 -2.15 -17.85 71.12
C GLU A 171 -2.81 -16.59 71.70
N ARG A 172 -4.14 -16.55 71.72
CA ARG A 172 -4.85 -15.68 72.66
C ARG A 172 -5.02 -16.50 73.93
N LYS A 173 -4.04 -16.37 74.83
CA LYS A 173 -4.13 -16.90 76.20
C LYS A 173 -5.38 -16.31 76.85
N ASP A 174 -6.28 -17.20 77.24
CA ASP A 174 -7.27 -16.96 78.28
C ASP A 174 -6.51 -16.64 79.58
N GLU A 175 -6.44 -15.37 79.96
CA GLU A 175 -6.03 -14.96 81.30
C GLU A 175 -7.05 -13.98 81.91
N LEU A 176 -7.76 -14.52 82.90
CA LEU A 176 -8.49 -13.92 84.04
C LEU A 176 -9.87 -13.27 83.81
#